data_AF-A0A7C6K5M5-F1
#
_entry.id   AF-A0A7C6K5M5-F1
#
_cell.length_a   1.000
_cell.length_b   1.000
_cell.length_c   1.000
_cell.angle_alpha   90.00
_cell.angle_beta   90.00
_cell.angle_gamma   90.00
#
_symmetry.space_group_name_H-M   'P 1'
#
loop_
_entity.id
_entity.type
_entity.pdbx_description
1 polymer ?
#
loop_
_entity_poly.entity_id
_entity_poly.type
_entity_poly.pdbx_seq_one_letter_code
_entity_poly.pdbx_strand_id
1 'polypeptide(L)' 'MRIESKRREFQLARAYVPFQIMNNVYNSKEALKKGTLFPELYMPYKYEKRY' A
#
# COMPACT_ATOMS: atom_id res chain seq x y z
N MET A 1 16.60 15.10 31.60
CA MET A 1 15.68 14.15 30.94
C MET A 1 15.96 14.19 29.44
N ARG A 2 16.40 13.07 28.85
CA ARG A 2 16.72 12.97 27.43
C ARG A 2 15.46 12.45 26.73
N ILE A 3 14.81 13.28 25.91
CA ILE A 3 13.67 12.83 25.10
C ILE A 3 14.26 12.01 23.95
N GLU A 4 14.23 10.69 24.08
CA GLU A 4 14.54 9.80 22.98
C GLU A 4 13.39 9.88 21.96
N SER A 5 13.66 10.53 20.83
CA SER A 5 12.77 10.49 19.68
C SER A 5 12.74 9.06 19.16
N LYS A 6 11.61 8.37 19.38
CA LYS A 6 11.35 7.01 18.86
C LYS A 6 11.51 7.05 17.34
N ARG A 7 12.67 6.59 16.83
CA ARG A 7 12.93 6.52 15.39
C ARG A 7 11.92 5.55 14.79
N ARG A 8 11.05 6.05 13.91
CA ARG A 8 10.19 5.18 13.12
C ARG A 8 11.07 4.41 12.16
N GLU A 9 11.06 3.10 12.27
CA GLU A 9 11.71 2.20 11.32
C GLU A 9 10.92 2.22 10.01
N PHE A 10 11.23 3.19 9.14
CA PHE A 10 10.67 3.21 7.80
C PHE A 10 11.31 2.11 6.96
N GLN A 11 10.49 1.43 6.16
CA GLN A 11 10.99 0.50 5.17
C GLN A 11 11.65 1.27 4.03
N LEU A 12 12.81 0.80 3.57
CA LEU A 12 13.46 1.33 2.36
C LEU A 12 12.54 1.12 1.15
N ALA A 13 12.53 2.09 0.23
CA ALA A 13 11.74 2.00 -0.99
C ALA A 13 12.19 0.78 -1.83
N ARG A 14 11.21 0.06 -2.39
CA ARG A 14 11.41 -1.09 -3.27
C ARG A 14 10.43 -1.00 -4.43
N ALA A 15 10.83 -1.50 -5.60
CA ALA A 15 9.90 -1.66 -6.71
C ALA A 15 8.82 -2.68 -6.32
N TYR A 16 7.56 -2.34 -6.56
CA TYR A 16 6.41 -3.20 -6.26
C TYR A 16 5.78 -3.66 -7.59
N VAL A 17 6.22 -4.82 -8.08
CA VAL A 17 5.87 -5.34 -9.41
C VAL A 17 5.37 -6.79 -9.29
N PRO A 18 4.18 -7.04 -8.72
CA PRO A 18 3.61 -8.38 -8.59
C PRO A 18 3.09 -8.91 -9.94
N PHE A 19 2.99 -10.25 -10.05
CA PHE A 19 2.36 -10.91 -11.19
C PHE A 19 0.85 -10.66 -11.23
N GLN A 20 0.34 -10.30 -12.40
CA GLN A 20 -1.07 -9.96 -12.60
C GLN A 20 -1.90 -11.17 -13.04
N ILE A 21 -2.86 -11.59 -12.22
CA ILE A 21 -3.65 -12.82 -12.47
C ILE A 21 -5.04 -12.47 -13.01
N MET A 22 -5.26 -12.70 -14.31
CA MET A 22 -6.51 -12.31 -15.00
C MET A 22 -7.78 -12.97 -14.47
N ASN A 23 -7.69 -14.18 -13.91
CA ASN A 23 -8.85 -14.90 -13.37
C ASN A 23 -9.24 -14.43 -11.95
N ASN A 24 -8.51 -13.47 -11.38
CA ASN A 24 -8.74 -12.95 -10.03
C ASN A 24 -8.63 -11.42 -10.04
N VAL A 25 -9.68 -10.76 -10.53
CA VAL A 25 -9.72 -9.31 -10.69
C VAL A 25 -10.91 -8.68 -9.96
N TYR A 26 -10.78 -7.40 -9.61
CA TYR A 26 -11.92 -6.63 -9.12
C TYR A 26 -12.97 -6.44 -10.21
N ASN A 27 -14.24 -6.29 -9.82
CA ASN A 27 -15.24 -5.78 -10.74
C ASN A 27 -14.98 -4.29 -11.05
N SER A 28 -15.60 -3.79 -12.12
CA SER A 28 -15.36 -2.42 -12.63
C SER A 28 -15.56 -1.33 -11.59
N LYS A 29 -16.57 -1.46 -10.72
CA LYS A 29 -16.88 -0.45 -9.69
C LYS A 29 -15.79 -0.40 -8.62
N GLU A 30 -15.27 -1.55 -8.21
CA GLU A 30 -14.18 -1.62 -7.23
C GLU A 30 -12.84 -1.23 -7.82
N ALA A 31 -12.54 -1.67 -9.04
CA ALA A 31 -11.31 -1.34 -9.76
C ALA A 31 -11.15 0.18 -9.91
N LEU A 32 -12.23 0.87 -10.30
CA LEU A 32 -12.25 2.32 -10.43
C LEU A 32 -11.96 3.03 -9.10
N LYS A 33 -12.53 2.53 -7.99
CA LYS A 33 -12.28 3.10 -6.65
C LYS A 33 -10.84 2.86 -6.17
N LYS A 34 -10.27 1.71 -6.51
CA LYS A 34 -8.93 1.29 -6.06
C LYS A 34 -7.80 1.81 -6.95
N GLY A 35 -8.11 2.23 -8.18
CA GLY A 35 -7.12 2.68 -9.16
C GLY A 35 -6.35 1.55 -9.82
N THR A 36 -6.80 0.31 -9.67
CA THR A 36 -6.20 -0.89 -10.27
C THR A 36 -7.27 -1.97 -10.46
N LEU A 37 -7.16 -2.75 -11.54
CA LEU A 37 -7.96 -3.94 -11.77
C LEU A 37 -7.53 -5.12 -10.87
N PHE A 38 -6.24 -5.15 -10.54
CA PHE A 38 -5.58 -6.29 -9.93
C PHE A 38 -5.43 -6.11 -8.41
N PRO A 39 -5.93 -7.06 -7.59
CA PRO A 39 -5.81 -7.01 -6.14
C PRO A 39 -4.39 -6.89 -5.61
N GLU A 40 -3.46 -7.60 -6.24
CA GLU A 40 -2.04 -7.59 -5.93
C GLU A 40 -1.40 -6.21 -6.07
N LEU A 41 -1.91 -5.35 -6.95
CA LEU A 41 -1.41 -3.98 -7.11
C LEU A 41 -2.01 -3.00 -6.10
N TYR A 42 -3.05 -3.39 -5.36
CA TYR A 42 -3.70 -2.49 -4.41
C TYR A 42 -2.91 -2.40 -3.08
N MET A 43 -2.03 -1.41 -2.99
CA MET A 43 -1.22 -1.12 -1.79
C MET A 43 -1.42 0.33 -1.31
N PRO A 44 -2.50 0.64 -0.57
CA PRO A 44 -2.70 1.99 -0.04
C PRO A 44 -1.66 2.31 1.03
N TYR A 45 -1.14 3.54 1.02
CA TYR A 45 -0.28 4.04 2.08
C TYR A 45 -1.03 4.03 3.42
N LYS A 46 -0.45 3.37 4.43
CA LYS A 46 -0.99 3.43 5.80
C LYS A 46 -0.67 4.80 6.37
N TYR A 47 -1.68 5.65 6.54
CA TYR A 47 -1.53 6.87 7.31
C TYR A 47 -1.38 6.49 8.80
N GLU A 48 -0.15 6.49 9.30
CA GLU A 48 0.03 6.54 10.76
C GLU A 48 -0.55 7.86 11.26
N LYS A 49 -1.51 7.80 12.18
CA LYS A 49 -2.06 9.00 12.82
C LYS A 49 -0.91 9.75 13.50
N ARG A 50 -0.56 10.91 12.94
CA ARG A 50 0.33 11.90 13.55
C ARG A 50 -0.52 12.64 14.59
N TYR A 51 -0.42 12.24 15.85
CA TYR A 51 -0.85 13.04 17.00
C TYR A 51 0.36 13.77 17.56
#